data_AF-A0AAE0PQE3-F1
#
_entry.id   AF-A0AAE0PQE3-F1
#
_cell.length_a   1.000
_cell.length_b   1.000
_cell.length_c   1.000
_cell.angle_alpha   90.00
_cell.angle_beta   90.00
_cell.angle_gamma   90.00
#
_symmetry.space_group_name_H-M   'P 1'
#
loop_
_entity.id
_entity.type
_entity.pdbx_description
1 polymer ?
#
loop_
_entity_poly.entity_id
_entity_poly.type
_entity_poly.pdbx_seq_one_letter_code
_entity_poly.pdbx_strand_id
1 'polypeptide(L)'
;MFFSLSSPYKPTQCKCDFTSCASVLLECATFISIFGIVCNFISNDILLTMYNLLGMLLFSCFLAMVTQLFLGNMKLSLSPKEHMFGALSGYLIIIVIFFHSLHIAKSGLLF
;
A
#
# COMPACT_ATOMS: atom_id res chain seq x y z
N MET A 1 30.72 -35.06 -0.38
CA MET A 1 31.25 -34.58 -1.68
C MET A 1 30.02 -34.24 -2.52
N PHE A 2 29.50 -33.02 -2.59
CA PHE A 2 30.05 -31.68 -2.41
C PHE A 2 29.07 -30.73 -1.72
N PHE A 3 29.63 -29.90 -0.85
CA PHE A 3 29.03 -28.71 -0.24
C PHE A 3 29.51 -27.49 -1.07
N SER A 4 28.64 -26.49 -1.27
CA SER A 4 28.83 -25.11 -1.81
C SER A 4 27.85 -24.86 -2.97
N LEU A 5 26.95 -23.86 -2.98
CA LEU A 5 27.09 -22.51 -2.42
C LEU A 5 25.83 -21.99 -1.71
N SER A 6 26.14 -21.17 -0.71
CA SER A 6 25.31 -20.27 0.07
C SER A 6 24.28 -19.47 -0.74
N SER A 7 23.03 -19.54 -0.32
CA SER A 7 22.24 -18.32 -0.06
C SER A 7 21.20 -18.60 1.03
N PRO A 8 21.37 -18.08 2.25
CA PRO A 8 20.36 -18.15 3.30
C PRO A 8 19.29 -17.08 3.04
N TYR A 9 18.63 -17.14 1.88
CA TYR A 9 17.52 -16.24 1.56
C TYR A 9 16.33 -17.07 1.07
N LYS A 10 15.76 -17.87 1.99
CA LYS A 10 14.31 -18.08 1.94
C LYS A 10 13.73 -16.73 2.37
N PRO A 11 13.16 -15.90 1.48
CA PRO A 11 12.36 -14.79 1.97
C PRO A 11 11.32 -15.45 2.87
N THR A 12 11.36 -15.10 4.14
CA THR A 12 10.41 -15.53 5.15
C THR A 12 9.05 -15.15 4.59
N GLN A 13 8.38 -16.09 3.94
CA GLN A 13 6.98 -15.96 3.59
C GLN A 13 6.30 -15.92 4.95
N CYS A 14 6.12 -14.72 5.51
CA CYS A 14 5.31 -14.55 6.69
C CYS A 14 3.98 -15.23 6.37
N LYS A 15 3.65 -16.28 7.12
CA LYS A 15 2.30 -16.82 7.26
C LYS A 15 1.43 -15.78 7.98
N CYS A 16 1.43 -14.53 7.51
CA CYS A 16 0.38 -13.59 7.79
C CYS A 16 -0.78 -14.01 6.92
N ASP A 17 -1.96 -14.18 7.52
CA ASP A 17 -3.19 -14.46 6.81
C ASP A 17 -3.53 -13.28 5.88
N PHE A 18 -2.93 -13.33 4.70
CA PHE A 18 -2.83 -12.24 3.74
C PHE A 18 -4.19 -11.78 3.21
N THR A 19 -5.21 -12.64 3.32
CA THR A 19 -6.59 -12.37 2.91
C THR A 19 -7.36 -11.58 3.98
N SER A 20 -7.23 -11.93 5.26
CA SER A 20 -7.96 -11.22 6.34
C SER A 20 -7.39 -9.83 6.60
N CYS A 21 -6.07 -9.67 6.53
CA CYS A 21 -5.45 -8.35 6.69
C CYS A 21 -5.80 -7.42 5.53
N ALA A 22 -5.92 -7.95 4.30
CA ALA A 22 -6.30 -7.16 3.14
C ALA A 22 -7.76 -6.66 3.23
N SER A 23 -8.70 -7.49 3.71
CA SER A 23 -10.09 -7.06 3.89
C SER A 23 -10.25 -6.00 4.97
N VAL A 24 -9.52 -6.13 6.10
CA VAL A 24 -9.53 -5.12 7.18
C VAL A 24 -8.91 -3.80 6.72
N LEU A 25 -7.80 -3.86 5.97
CA LEU A 25 -7.19 -2.66 5.39
C LEU A 25 -8.15 -1.96 4.41
N LEU A 26 -8.89 -2.71 3.59
CA LEU A 26 -9.86 -2.16 2.64
C LEU A 26 -11.01 -1.45 3.36
N GLU A 27 -11.48 -2.03 4.45
CA GLU A 27 -12.52 -1.42 5.29
C GLU A 27 -12.01 -0.11 5.92
N CYS A 28 -10.82 -0.12 6.51
CA CYS A 28 -10.16 1.08 7.02
C CYS A 28 -9.96 2.15 5.93
N ALA A 29 -9.57 1.75 4.72
CA ALA A 29 -9.39 2.66 3.59
C ALA A 29 -10.71 3.37 3.22
N THR A 30 -11.82 2.63 3.25
CA THR A 30 -13.14 3.15 2.93
C THR A 30 -13.60 4.16 3.98
N PHE A 31 -13.43 3.86 5.27
CA PHE A 31 -13.72 4.79 6.36
C PHE A 31 -12.88 6.07 6.28
N ILE A 32 -11.58 5.94 6.03
CA ILE A 32 -10.69 7.09 5.85
C ILE A 32 -11.09 7.91 4.62
N SER A 33 -11.44 7.28 3.50
CA SER A 33 -11.85 8.00 2.29
C SER A 33 -13.11 8.84 2.51
N ILE A 34 -14.11 8.30 3.23
CA ILE A 34 -15.33 9.03 3.60
C ILE A 34 -15.00 10.19 4.55
N PHE A 35 -14.16 9.94 5.56
CA PHE A 35 -13.71 10.98 6.49
C PHE A 35 -12.95 12.11 5.78
N GLY A 36 -12.12 11.79 4.79
CA GLY A 36 -11.40 12.75 3.97
C GLY A 36 -12.30 13.70 3.19
N ILE A 37 -13.39 13.18 2.63
CA ILE A 37 -14.39 13.99 1.92
C ILE A 37 -15.03 14.99 2.89
N VAL A 38 -15.36 14.55 4.11
CA VAL A 38 -15.91 15.43 5.16
C VAL A 38 -14.89 16.48 5.60
N CYS A 39 -13.63 16.10 5.80
CA CYS A 39 -12.55 17.04 6.16
C CYS A 39 -12.30 18.11 5.10
N ASN A 40 -12.50 17.82 3.82
CA ASN A 40 -12.35 18.79 2.74
C ASN A 40 -13.34 19.97 2.87
N PHE A 41 -14.52 19.76 3.48
CA PHE A 41 -15.48 20.83 3.75
C PHE A 41 -15.14 21.69 4.98
N ILE A 42 -14.30 21.18 5.89
CA ILE A 42 -13.98 21.84 7.16
C ILE A 42 -12.74 22.76 7.04
N SER A 43 -12.04 22.74 5.90
CA SER A 43 -10.93 23.66 5.53
C SER A 43 -9.97 24.01 6.68
N ASN A 44 -9.58 23.00 7.47
CA ASN A 44 -8.59 23.16 8.52
C ASN A 44 -7.28 22.49 8.07
N ASP A 45 -6.22 23.28 7.92
CA ASP A 45 -4.93 22.83 7.37
C ASP A 45 -4.28 21.72 8.20
N ILE A 46 -4.46 21.74 9.52
CA ILE A 46 -3.91 20.73 10.43
C ILE A 46 -4.64 19.40 10.23
N LEU A 47 -5.98 19.44 10.17
CA LEU A 47 -6.79 18.24 9.92
C LEU A 47 -6.50 17.64 8.55
N LEU A 48 -6.36 18.50 7.54
CA LEU A 48 -6.02 18.07 6.19
C LEU A 48 -4.63 17.44 6.15
N THR A 49 -3.65 17.98 6.87
CA THR A 49 -2.30 17.40 6.95
C THR A 49 -2.29 16.04 7.65
N MET A 50 -3.01 15.90 8.77
CA MET A 50 -3.16 14.63 9.48
C MET A 50 -3.87 13.58 8.63
N TYR A 51 -4.94 13.97 7.93
CA TYR A 51 -5.60 13.12 6.94
C TYR A 51 -4.62 12.66 5.86
N ASN A 52 -3.76 13.58 5.40
CA ASN A 52 -2.80 13.24 4.38
C ASN A 52 -1.74 12.22 4.86
N LEU A 53 -1.23 12.38 6.08
CA LEU A 53 -0.28 11.43 6.67
C LEU A 53 -0.91 10.05 6.87
N LEU A 54 -2.16 10.00 7.34
CA LEU A 54 -2.87 8.73 7.57
C LEU A 54 -3.18 8.00 6.25
N GLY A 55 -3.62 8.73 5.23
CA GLY A 55 -3.85 8.16 3.88
C GLY A 55 -2.56 7.59 3.28
N MET A 56 -1.46 8.34 3.37
CA MET A 56 -0.14 7.89 2.89
C MET A 56 0.31 6.59 3.57
N LEU A 57 0.16 6.50 4.89
CA LEU A 57 0.54 5.31 5.66
C LEU A 57 -0.31 4.09 5.27
N LEU A 58 -1.62 4.28 5.11
CA LEU A 58 -2.55 3.21 4.76
C LEU A 58 -2.30 2.69 3.34
N PHE A 59 -2.17 3.59 2.36
CA PHE A 59 -1.89 3.19 0.98
C PHE A 59 -0.51 2.54 0.82
N SER A 60 0.48 2.96 1.61
CA SER A 60 1.79 2.30 1.66
C SER A 60 1.68 0.86 2.18
N CYS A 61 0.86 0.62 3.22
CA CYS A 61 0.58 -0.73 3.69
C CYS A 61 -0.13 -1.59 2.62
N PHE A 62 -1.09 -1.01 1.89
CA PHE A 62 -1.74 -1.66 0.75
C PHE A 62 -0.75 -2.05 -0.35
N LEU A 63 0.20 -1.17 -0.67
CA LEU A 63 1.23 -1.44 -1.67
C LEU A 63 2.16 -2.59 -1.23
N ALA A 64 2.55 -2.61 0.05
CA ALA A 64 3.33 -3.70 0.63
C ALA A 64 2.57 -5.04 0.55
N MET A 65 1.26 -5.02 0.82
CA MET A 65 0.42 -6.21 0.68
C MET A 65 0.33 -6.68 -0.79
N VAL A 66 0.04 -5.78 -1.72
CA VAL A 66 -0.04 -6.11 -3.15
C VAL A 66 1.28 -6.71 -3.65
N THR A 67 2.42 -6.12 -3.29
CA THR A 67 3.74 -6.64 -3.68
C THR A 67 4.02 -8.01 -3.08
N GLN A 68 3.68 -8.25 -1.81
CA GLN A 68 3.82 -9.56 -1.18
C GLN A 68 2.92 -10.61 -1.82
N LEU A 69 1.70 -10.26 -2.23
CA LEU A 69 0.81 -11.16 -2.97
C LEU A 69 1.39 -11.51 -4.35
N PHE A 70 1.97 -10.53 -5.04
CA PHE A 70 2.66 -10.77 -6.32
C PHE A 70 3.89 -11.66 -6.13
N LEU A 71 4.81 -11.30 -5.23
CA LEU A 71 6.04 -12.05 -4.93
C LEU A 71 5.74 -13.48 -4.40
N GLY A 72 4.67 -13.64 -3.63
CA GLY A 72 4.20 -14.92 -3.10
C GLY A 72 3.56 -15.82 -4.16
N ASN A 73 2.79 -15.25 -5.10
CA ASN A 73 2.09 -16.00 -6.13
C ASN A 73 2.93 -16.29 -7.39
N MET A 74 4.15 -15.76 -7.54
CA MET A 74 5.03 -16.11 -8.67
C MET A 74 5.42 -17.60 -8.74
N LYS A 75 5.00 -18.45 -7.78
CA LYS A 75 5.14 -19.91 -7.81
C LYS A 75 3.92 -20.66 -8.36
N LEU A 76 2.77 -20.00 -8.54
CA LEU A 76 1.53 -20.55 -9.06
C LEU A 76 1.12 -19.72 -10.28
N SER A 77 1.09 -20.32 -11.47
CA SER A 77 0.77 -19.68 -12.75
C SER A 77 -0.41 -18.69 -12.69
N LEU A 78 -0.14 -17.40 -12.45
CA LEU A 78 -1.14 -16.35 -12.67
C LEU A 78 -1.39 -16.21 -14.16
N SER A 79 -2.66 -16.02 -14.54
CA SER A 79 -3.00 -15.71 -15.92
C SER A 79 -2.38 -14.36 -16.31
N PRO A 80 -1.83 -14.20 -17.52
CA PRO A 80 -1.21 -12.93 -17.98
C PRO A 80 -2.10 -11.70 -17.77
N LYS A 81 -3.42 -11.88 -17.84
CA LYS A 81 -4.42 -10.83 -17.63
C LYS A 81 -4.46 -10.33 -16.19
N GLU A 82 -4.34 -11.23 -15.21
CA GLU A 82 -4.39 -10.90 -13.78
C GLU A 82 -3.13 -10.16 -13.35
N HIS A 83 -1.98 -10.55 -13.92
CA HIS A 83 -0.72 -9.85 -13.71
C HIS A 83 -0.78 -8.40 -14.22
N MET A 84 -1.36 -8.15 -15.41
CA MET A 84 -1.59 -6.79 -15.91
C MET A 84 -2.52 -5.99 -15.00
N PHE A 85 -3.63 -6.59 -14.56
CA PHE A 85 -4.59 -5.91 -13.69
C PHE A 85 -3.97 -5.52 -12.34
N GLY A 86 -3.25 -6.43 -11.69
CA GLY A 86 -2.63 -6.12 -10.41
C GLY A 86 -1.46 -5.14 -10.53
N ALA A 87 -0.69 -5.15 -11.63
CA ALA A 87 0.31 -4.13 -11.91
C ALA A 87 -0.33 -2.74 -12.09
N LEU A 88 -1.46 -2.67 -12.79
CA LEU A 88 -2.22 -1.42 -12.95
C LEU A 88 -2.77 -0.92 -11.60
N SER A 89 -3.36 -1.80 -10.78
CA SER A 89 -3.82 -1.44 -9.44
C SER A 89 -2.68 -0.96 -8.54
N GLY A 90 -1.52 -1.63 -8.56
CA GLY A 90 -0.33 -1.19 -7.82
C GLY A 90 0.16 0.17 -8.27
N TYR A 91 0.14 0.44 -9.58
CA TYR A 91 0.51 1.74 -10.14
C TYR A 91 -0.41 2.87 -9.68
N LEU A 92 -1.73 2.63 -9.65
CA LEU A 92 -2.70 3.61 -9.15
C LEU A 92 -2.46 3.93 -7.66
N ILE A 93 -2.15 2.92 -6.84
CA ILE A 93 -1.83 3.13 -5.42
C ILE A 93 -0.59 4.03 -5.26
N ILE A 94 0.46 3.81 -6.06
CA ILE A 94 1.68 4.63 -6.04
C ILE A 94 1.38 6.09 -6.39
N ILE A 95 0.54 6.33 -7.41
CA ILE A 95 0.12 7.70 -7.78
C ILE A 95 -0.61 8.39 -6.62
N VAL A 96 -1.51 7.68 -5.94
CA VAL A 96 -2.25 8.24 -4.79
C VAL A 96 -1.31 8.60 -3.63
N ILE A 97 -0.35 7.72 -3.31
CA ILE A 97 0.68 8.00 -2.29
C ILE A 97 1.47 9.26 -2.65
N PHE A 98 1.85 9.41 -3.93
CA PHE A 98 2.58 10.57 -4.40
C PHE A 98 1.80 11.89 -4.23
N PHE A 99 0.50 11.91 -4.56
CA PHE A 99 -0.35 13.08 -4.33
C PHE A 99 -0.46 13.43 -2.84
N HIS A 100 -0.61 12.41 -2.00
CA HIS A 100 -0.60 12.55 -0.54
C HIS A 100 0.70 13.19 -0.03
N SER A 101 1.86 12.73 -0.52
CA SER A 101 3.17 13.30 -0.20
C SER A 101 3.32 14.75 -0.68
N LEU A 102 2.83 15.08 -1.88
CA LEU A 102 2.83 16.45 -2.39
C LEU A 102 2.01 17.40 -1.51
N HIS A 103 0.87 16.94 -1.01
CA HIS A 103 0.04 17.74 -0.13
C HIS A 103 0.73 18.03 1.21
N ILE A 104 1.41 17.04 1.78
CA ILE A 104 2.19 17.20 3.03
C ILE A 104 3.39 18.15 2.80
N ALA A 105 4.06 18.04 1.65
CA ALA A 105 5.15 18.95 1.31
C ALA A 105 4.66 20.42 1.19
N LYS A 106 3.45 20.63 0.67
CA LYS A 106 2.83 21.96 0.57
C LYS A 106 2.47 22.56 1.93
N SER A 107 2.10 21.74 2.92
CA SER A 107 1.66 22.23 4.24
C SER A 107 2.80 22.75 5.13
N GLY A 108 4.04 22.82 4.63
CA GLY A 108 5.18 23.40 5.36
C GLY A 108 5.71 22.54 6.50
N LEU A 109 5.28 21.29 6.64
CA LEU A 109 5.73 20.38 7.71
C LEU A 109 7.07 19.69 7.38
N LEU A 110 7.65 19.99 6.21
CA LEU A 110 8.91 19.43 5.71
C LEU A 110 9.97 20.51 5.42
N PHE A 111 9.76 21.77 5.82
CA PHE A 111 10.74 22.86 5.72
C PHE A 111 10.75 23.73 6.97
#